data_AF-A0A7Z7LPS5-F1
#
_entry.id   AF-A0A7Z7LPS5-F1
#
_cell.length_a   1.000
_cell.length_b   1.000
_cell.length_c   1.000
_cell.angle_alpha   90.00
_cell.angle_beta   90.00
_cell.angle_gamma   90.00
#
_symmetry.space_group_name_H-M   'P 1'
#
loop_
_entity.id
_entity.type
_entity.pdbx_description
1 polymer ?
#
loop_
_entity_poly.entity_id
_entity_poly.type
_entity_poly.pdbx_seq_one_letter_code
_entity_poly.pdbx_strand_id
1 'polypeptide(L)'
;MLIEKGFPLDIRRPVLGDRLPATLEAHSGAVVFGGPMSANDPDPFVRTETDWLAVPLKENKPYLGICLGAQMLVRHLGGKVEPEPEGRVEIGWYPLRPTEHGRLLMRCWPKMVYHFHREGFDLPQGCQLLAEGDVYRNQAIRYGDNAWGLQFHAELTRAMMQRWVVHGAHRFIMPNAQQGRDHLEGRMIFDAPLKAWLSEFLDLVFVKANHFA
;
A
#
# COMPACT_ATOMS: atom_id res chain seq x y z
N MET A 1 -7.02 10.64 9.80
CA MET A 1 -7.77 10.48 8.54
C MET A 1 -9.00 9.59 8.70
N LEU A 2 -8.90 8.26 8.82
CA LEU A 2 -10.13 7.43 8.92
C LEU A 2 -11.00 7.76 10.15
N ILE A 3 -10.38 7.98 11.32
CA ILE A 3 -11.09 8.45 12.52
C ILE A 3 -11.78 9.81 12.28
N GLU A 4 -11.09 10.74 11.62
CA GLU A 4 -11.64 12.07 11.28
C GLU A 4 -12.82 11.96 10.30
N LYS A 5 -12.86 10.90 9.50
CA LYS A 5 -13.96 10.55 8.58
C LYS A 5 -15.06 9.71 9.24
N GLY A 6 -14.99 9.47 10.56
CA GLY A 6 -16.03 8.75 11.32
C GLY A 6 -15.87 7.24 11.38
N PHE A 7 -14.73 6.69 10.93
CA PHE A 7 -14.46 5.25 11.01
C PHE A 7 -13.67 4.92 12.29
N PRO A 8 -14.27 4.26 13.30
CA PRO A 8 -13.53 3.74 14.43
C PRO A 8 -12.56 2.64 13.98
N LEU A 9 -11.43 2.50 14.68
CA LEU A 9 -10.38 1.54 14.30
C LEU A 9 -10.40 0.32 15.22
N ASP A 10 -10.49 -0.86 14.60
CA ASP A 10 -10.17 -2.15 15.22
C ASP A 10 -8.76 -2.55 14.75
N ILE A 11 -7.76 -2.40 15.63
CA ILE A 11 -6.35 -2.64 15.29
C ILE A 11 -5.96 -4.06 15.69
N ARG A 12 -5.53 -4.87 14.72
CA ARG A 12 -5.04 -6.24 14.92
C ARG A 12 -3.57 -6.36 14.56
N ARG A 13 -2.83 -7.13 15.35
CA ARG A 13 -1.41 -7.46 15.15
C ARG A 13 -1.23 -8.98 15.21
N PRO A 14 -1.44 -9.70 14.08
CA PRO A 14 -1.33 -11.16 14.05
C PRO A 14 0.04 -11.69 14.49
N VAL A 15 1.12 -10.95 14.21
CA VAL A 15 2.47 -11.23 14.73
C VAL A 15 2.54 -11.28 16.27
N LEU A 16 1.62 -10.62 16.97
CA LEU A 16 1.50 -10.64 18.44
C LEU A 16 0.40 -11.60 18.93
N GLY A 17 -0.20 -12.39 18.04
CA GLY A 17 -1.23 -13.38 18.36
C GLY A 17 -2.67 -12.87 18.28
N ASP A 18 -2.91 -11.63 17.81
CA ASP A 18 -4.26 -11.15 17.60
C ASP A 18 -4.97 -11.96 16.51
N ARG A 19 -6.19 -12.41 16.79
CA ARG A 19 -7.02 -13.08 15.79
C ARG A 19 -7.64 -12.07 14.83
N LEU A 20 -7.64 -12.41 13.54
CA LEU A 20 -8.39 -11.69 12.52
C LEU A 20 -9.86 -12.14 12.56
N PRO A 21 -10.82 -11.25 12.26
CA PRO A 21 -12.24 -11.57 12.33
C PRO A 21 -12.63 -12.53 11.20
N ALA A 22 -13.60 -13.42 11.46
CA ALA A 22 -14.04 -14.39 10.45
C ALA A 22 -14.90 -13.76 9.33
N THR A 23 -15.48 -12.59 9.60
CA THR A 23 -16.30 -11.78 8.68
C THR A 23 -15.99 -10.30 8.89
N LEU A 24 -16.39 -9.43 7.95
CA LEU A 24 -16.38 -7.98 8.12
C LEU A 24 -17.80 -7.42 8.33
N GLU A 25 -18.72 -8.19 8.90
CA GLU A 25 -20.10 -7.74 9.16
C GLU A 25 -20.14 -6.49 10.06
N ALA A 26 -19.27 -6.45 11.08
CA ALA A 26 -19.14 -5.32 12.00
C ALA A 26 -18.15 -4.25 11.52
N HIS A 27 -17.63 -4.36 10.29
CA HIS A 27 -16.58 -3.49 9.76
C HIS A 27 -16.97 -2.91 8.40
N SER A 28 -16.61 -1.64 8.17
CA SER A 28 -16.79 -1.02 6.85
C SER A 28 -15.74 -1.45 5.83
N GLY A 29 -14.68 -2.13 6.27
CA GLY A 29 -13.58 -2.58 5.41
C GLY A 29 -12.31 -2.84 6.22
N ALA A 30 -11.22 -3.11 5.50
CA ALA A 30 -9.93 -3.46 6.08
C ALA A 30 -8.78 -2.68 5.44
N VAL A 31 -7.77 -2.34 6.25
CA VAL A 31 -6.49 -1.80 5.79
C VAL A 31 -5.38 -2.72 6.28
N VAL A 32 -4.55 -3.23 5.36
CA VAL A 32 -3.37 -4.05 5.68
C VAL A 32 -2.12 -3.24 5.33
N PHE A 33 -1.32 -2.96 6.36
CA PHE A 33 -0.14 -2.09 6.24
C PHE A 33 1.11 -2.84 5.78
N GLY A 34 2.17 -2.07 5.53
CA GLY A 34 3.51 -2.59 5.26
C GLY A 34 4.14 -3.26 6.48
N GLY A 35 5.18 -4.06 6.24
CA GLY A 35 6.03 -4.66 7.25
C GLY A 35 7.44 -4.92 6.70
N PRO A 36 8.42 -5.24 7.56
CA PRO A 36 9.78 -5.55 7.12
C PRO A 36 9.90 -6.91 6.40
N MET A 37 8.85 -7.74 6.48
CA MET A 37 8.73 -9.06 5.86
C MET A 37 8.55 -8.98 4.35
N SER A 38 8.90 -10.06 3.65
CA SER A 38 8.43 -10.34 2.30
C SER A 38 7.06 -11.02 2.33
N ALA A 39 6.24 -10.81 1.30
CA ALA A 39 5.03 -11.60 1.09
C ALA A 39 5.33 -13.08 0.72
N ASN A 40 6.60 -13.41 0.50
CA ASN A 40 7.08 -14.76 0.26
C ASN A 40 7.64 -15.44 1.52
N ASP A 41 7.74 -14.73 2.65
CA ASP A 41 8.32 -15.29 3.86
C ASP A 41 7.46 -16.48 4.37
N PRO A 42 8.09 -17.55 4.88
CA PRO A 42 7.39 -18.75 5.32
C PRO A 42 6.69 -18.59 6.68
N ASP A 43 6.80 -17.42 7.31
CA ASP A 43 6.28 -17.15 8.64
C ASP A 43 4.76 -17.39 8.70
N PRO A 44 4.25 -18.13 9.72
CA PRO A 44 2.84 -18.47 9.80
C PRO A 44 1.90 -17.26 9.79
N PHE A 45 2.31 -16.12 10.37
CA PHE A 45 1.48 -14.92 10.39
C PHE A 45 1.36 -14.28 8.98
N VAL A 46 2.41 -14.34 8.14
CA VAL A 46 2.37 -13.82 6.75
C VAL A 46 1.36 -14.62 5.94
N ARG A 47 1.41 -15.94 6.02
CA ARG A 47 0.42 -16.83 5.40
C ARG A 47 -0.98 -16.58 5.95
N THR A 48 -1.12 -16.49 7.28
CA THR A 48 -2.42 -16.25 7.94
C THR A 48 -3.05 -14.94 7.45
N GLU A 49 -2.27 -13.86 7.41
CA GLU A 49 -2.72 -12.55 6.92
C GLU A 49 -3.08 -12.62 5.44
N THR A 50 -2.26 -13.26 4.61
CA THR A 50 -2.50 -13.41 3.16
C THR A 50 -3.77 -14.25 2.88
N ASP A 51 -3.96 -15.36 3.59
CA ASP A 51 -5.12 -16.23 3.42
C ASP A 51 -6.41 -15.52 3.89
N TRP A 52 -6.31 -14.68 4.92
CA TRP A 52 -7.44 -13.90 5.44
C TRP A 52 -8.02 -12.88 4.44
N LEU A 53 -7.25 -12.45 3.43
CA LEU A 53 -7.78 -11.58 2.37
C LEU A 53 -8.98 -12.19 1.63
N ALA A 54 -9.18 -13.51 1.69
CA ALA A 54 -10.40 -14.14 1.19
C ALA A 54 -11.68 -13.55 1.82
N VAL A 55 -11.62 -13.06 3.07
CA VAL A 55 -12.78 -12.51 3.79
C VAL A 55 -13.28 -11.21 3.13
N PRO A 56 -12.51 -10.11 3.07
CA PRO A 56 -12.98 -8.88 2.40
C PRO A 56 -13.31 -9.10 0.93
N LEU A 57 -12.55 -9.95 0.22
CA LEU A 57 -12.78 -10.22 -1.20
C LEU A 57 -14.09 -10.96 -1.44
N LYS A 58 -14.38 -12.00 -0.66
CA LYS A 58 -15.63 -12.77 -0.76
C LYS A 58 -16.86 -11.93 -0.38
N GLU A 59 -16.73 -11.06 0.62
CA GLU A 59 -17.80 -10.18 1.08
C GLU A 59 -17.94 -8.90 0.25
N ASN A 60 -17.05 -8.71 -0.75
CA ASN A 60 -16.93 -7.48 -1.53
C ASN A 60 -16.85 -6.21 -0.65
N LYS A 61 -16.18 -6.31 0.50
CA LYS A 61 -15.95 -5.20 1.42
C LYS A 61 -14.69 -4.44 1.02
N PRO A 62 -14.64 -3.10 1.23
CA PRO A 62 -13.45 -2.31 0.99
C PRO A 62 -12.19 -2.90 1.62
N TYR A 63 -11.17 -3.14 0.79
CA TYR A 63 -9.84 -3.57 1.18
C TYR A 63 -8.79 -2.61 0.64
N LEU A 64 -7.87 -2.17 1.49
CA LEU A 64 -6.71 -1.38 1.11
C LEU A 64 -5.42 -2.03 1.63
N GLY A 65 -4.61 -2.56 0.72
CA GLY A 65 -3.25 -3.02 1.00
C GLY A 65 -2.22 -1.93 0.72
N ILE A 66 -1.30 -1.71 1.65
CA ILE A 66 -0.18 -0.76 1.51
C ILE A 66 1.14 -1.50 1.63
N CYS A 67 2.05 -1.30 0.67
CA CYS A 67 3.34 -1.99 0.55
C CYS A 67 3.18 -3.51 0.66
N LEU A 68 3.56 -4.12 1.80
CA LEU A 68 3.39 -5.55 2.04
C LEU A 68 1.92 -5.99 1.88
N GLY A 69 0.95 -5.19 2.33
CA GLY A 69 -0.47 -5.52 2.15
C GLY A 69 -0.89 -5.56 0.67
N ALA A 70 -0.30 -4.73 -0.19
CA ALA A 70 -0.56 -4.78 -1.63
C ALA A 70 0.06 -6.05 -2.25
N GLN A 71 1.27 -6.41 -1.81
CA GLN A 71 1.95 -7.64 -2.22
C GLN A 71 1.19 -8.90 -1.76
N MET A 72 0.67 -8.91 -0.53
CA MET A 72 -0.19 -9.99 -0.02
C MET A 72 -1.46 -10.15 -0.87
N LEU A 73 -2.09 -9.04 -1.28
CA LEU A 73 -3.22 -9.09 -2.21
C LEU A 73 -2.83 -9.75 -3.54
N VAL A 74 -1.69 -9.37 -4.12
CA VAL A 74 -1.22 -9.98 -5.36
C VAL A 74 -0.94 -11.47 -5.19
N ARG A 75 -0.27 -11.88 -4.10
CA ARG A 75 -0.02 -13.29 -3.78
C ARG A 75 -1.32 -14.08 -3.62
N HIS A 76 -2.29 -13.52 -2.90
CA HIS A 76 -3.61 -14.12 -2.72
C HIS A 76 -4.32 -14.37 -4.05
N LEU A 77 -4.17 -13.45 -5.00
CA LEU A 77 -4.73 -13.55 -6.36
C LEU A 77 -3.91 -14.45 -7.30
N GLY A 78 -2.88 -15.13 -6.80
CA GLY A 78 -2.03 -16.04 -7.57
C GLY A 78 -0.90 -15.36 -8.35
N GLY A 79 -0.66 -14.07 -8.12
CA GLY A 79 0.46 -13.35 -8.72
C GLY A 79 1.79 -13.57 -8.01
N LYS A 80 2.81 -12.89 -8.53
CA LYS A 80 4.19 -12.98 -8.08
C LYS A 80 4.65 -11.69 -7.42
N VAL A 81 5.45 -11.84 -6.37
CA VAL A 81 6.16 -10.75 -5.69
C VAL A 81 7.63 -11.10 -5.75
N GLU A 82 8.42 -10.25 -6.40
CA GLU A 82 9.82 -10.56 -6.74
C GLU A 82 10.68 -9.28 -6.67
N PRO A 83 11.98 -9.43 -6.34
CA PRO A 83 12.93 -8.33 -6.48
C PRO A 83 13.10 -7.93 -7.94
N GLU A 84 13.59 -6.72 -8.17
CA GLU A 84 13.96 -6.28 -9.51
C GLU A 84 15.24 -7.02 -9.97
N PRO A 85 15.34 -7.49 -11.23
CA PRO A 85 16.46 -8.33 -11.70
C PRO A 85 17.87 -7.76 -11.52
N GLU A 86 18.04 -6.44 -11.55
CA GLU A 86 19.33 -5.76 -11.33
C GLU A 86 19.54 -5.35 -9.86
N GLY A 87 18.62 -5.74 -8.96
CA GLY A 87 18.70 -5.45 -7.53
C GLY A 87 18.40 -4.00 -7.18
N ARG A 88 17.80 -3.22 -8.09
CA ARG A 88 17.37 -1.85 -7.80
C ARG A 88 16.20 -1.85 -6.82
N VAL A 89 16.19 -0.89 -5.90
CA VAL A 89 15.14 -0.73 -4.88
C VAL A 89 14.53 0.66 -4.97
N GLU A 90 13.32 0.85 -4.40
CA GLU A 90 12.73 2.17 -4.23
C GLU A 90 12.65 2.49 -2.72
N ILE A 91 13.61 3.30 -2.26
CA ILE A 91 13.74 3.76 -0.87
C ILE A 91 13.95 5.27 -0.91
N GLY A 92 12.87 6.03 -0.76
CA GLY A 92 12.86 7.48 -1.00
C GLY A 92 11.65 7.98 -1.80
N TRP A 93 11.78 9.14 -2.43
CA TRP A 93 10.73 9.79 -3.22
C TRP A 93 10.90 9.51 -4.72
N TYR A 94 9.92 8.88 -5.37
CA TYR A 94 10.01 8.54 -6.79
C TYR A 94 8.80 9.05 -7.58
N PRO A 95 8.95 9.28 -8.90
CA PRO A 95 7.86 9.71 -9.76
C PRO A 95 6.74 8.67 -9.84
N LEU A 96 5.50 9.15 -9.90
CA LEU A 96 4.32 8.33 -10.12
C LEU A 96 3.54 8.84 -11.34
N ARG A 97 3.11 7.93 -12.21
CA ARG A 97 2.30 8.23 -13.38
C ARG A 97 0.97 7.48 -13.31
N PRO A 98 -0.18 8.15 -13.22
CA PRO A 98 -1.45 7.44 -13.30
C PRO A 98 -1.66 6.88 -14.70
N THR A 99 -2.30 5.72 -14.80
CA THR A 99 -2.82 5.16 -16.06
C THR A 99 -4.11 5.88 -16.44
N GLU A 100 -4.71 5.52 -17.59
CA GLU A 100 -6.05 5.98 -17.95
C GLU A 100 -7.09 5.59 -16.89
N HIS A 101 -7.06 4.33 -16.41
CA HIS A 101 -7.94 3.86 -15.34
C HIS A 101 -7.76 4.65 -14.04
N GLY A 102 -6.53 4.96 -13.65
CA GLY A 102 -6.27 5.81 -12.49
C GLY A 102 -6.84 7.22 -12.63
N ARG A 103 -6.70 7.84 -13.82
CA ARG A 103 -7.23 9.18 -14.10
C ARG A 103 -8.76 9.24 -14.12
N LEU A 104 -9.44 8.16 -14.52
CA LEU A 104 -10.90 8.07 -14.47
C LEU A 104 -11.43 8.07 -13.03
N LEU A 105 -10.68 7.49 -12.10
CA LEU A 105 -11.07 7.40 -10.68
C LEU A 105 -10.73 8.66 -9.89
N MET A 106 -9.56 9.24 -10.17
CA MET A 106 -9.07 10.44 -9.49
C MET A 106 -8.39 11.38 -10.49
N ARG A 107 -8.82 12.65 -10.48
CA ARG A 107 -8.28 13.65 -11.41
C ARG A 107 -6.86 14.09 -11.05
N CYS A 108 -6.56 14.18 -9.75
CA CYS A 108 -5.33 14.77 -9.24
C CYS A 108 -4.46 13.70 -8.58
N TRP A 109 -3.55 13.06 -9.34
CA TRP A 109 -2.56 12.16 -8.76
C TRP A 109 -1.29 12.91 -8.36
N PRO A 110 -0.62 12.49 -7.26
CA PRO A 110 0.66 13.07 -6.86
C PRO A 110 1.73 12.75 -7.90
N LYS A 111 2.60 13.72 -8.19
CA LYS A 111 3.73 13.51 -9.12
C LYS A 111 4.85 12.69 -8.52
N MET A 112 4.99 12.72 -7.20
CA MET A 112 6.03 12.06 -6.42
C MET A 112 5.38 11.38 -5.22
N VAL A 113 5.77 10.14 -4.95
CA VAL A 113 5.30 9.38 -3.78
C VAL A 113 6.48 8.73 -3.06
N TYR A 114 6.26 8.31 -1.82
CA TYR A 114 7.31 7.77 -0.98
C TYR A 114 7.30 6.24 -0.99
N HIS A 115 8.47 5.63 -1.14
CA HIS A 115 8.65 4.19 -1.19
C HIS A 115 9.63 3.73 -0.13
N PHE A 116 9.43 2.51 0.35
CA PHE A 116 10.38 1.83 1.22
C PHE A 116 10.28 0.32 0.99
N HIS A 117 10.62 -0.14 -0.21
CA HIS A 117 10.47 -1.53 -0.60
C HIS A 117 11.63 -2.01 -1.49
N ARG A 118 11.78 -3.32 -1.61
CA ARG A 118 12.82 -3.98 -2.43
C ARG A 118 12.24 -5.02 -3.41
N GLU A 119 10.93 -5.17 -3.39
CA GLU A 119 10.21 -6.17 -4.17
C GLU A 119 8.99 -5.47 -4.76
N GLY A 120 8.76 -5.73 -6.04
CA GLY A 120 7.52 -5.34 -6.70
C GLY A 120 6.63 -6.56 -6.88
N PHE A 121 5.56 -6.36 -7.62
CA PHE A 121 4.62 -7.41 -7.95
C PHE A 121 4.21 -7.36 -9.42
N ASP A 122 3.80 -8.49 -9.98
CA ASP A 122 3.18 -8.55 -11.30
C ASP A 122 1.73 -8.02 -11.27
N LEU A 123 1.04 -7.99 -12.41
CA LEU A 123 -0.36 -7.58 -12.46
C LEU A 123 -1.23 -8.83 -12.66
N PRO A 124 -1.85 -9.37 -11.58
CA PRO A 124 -2.69 -10.57 -11.69
C PRO A 124 -3.88 -10.36 -12.62
N GLN A 125 -4.41 -11.45 -13.14
CA GLN A 125 -5.63 -11.42 -13.93
C GLN A 125 -6.79 -10.80 -13.12
N GLY A 126 -7.56 -9.92 -13.76
CA GLY A 126 -8.67 -9.20 -13.11
C GLY A 126 -8.23 -7.96 -12.33
N CYS A 127 -6.93 -7.68 -12.23
CA CYS A 127 -6.44 -6.41 -11.70
C CYS A 127 -6.35 -5.34 -12.79
N GLN A 128 -6.79 -4.13 -12.45
CA GLN A 128 -6.56 -2.92 -13.23
C GLN A 128 -5.36 -2.17 -12.65
N LEU A 129 -4.40 -1.82 -13.51
CA LEU A 129 -3.30 -0.94 -13.13
C LEU A 129 -3.79 0.50 -13.09
N LEU A 130 -3.61 1.19 -11.96
CA LEU A 130 -4.04 2.56 -11.73
C LEU A 130 -2.90 3.57 -11.83
N ALA A 131 -1.69 3.18 -11.43
CA ALA A 131 -0.51 4.02 -11.53
C ALA A 131 0.76 3.18 -11.68
N GLU A 132 1.74 3.76 -12.37
CA GLU A 132 3.01 3.16 -12.71
C GLU A 132 4.22 4.00 -12.27
N GLY A 133 5.32 3.30 -12.01
CA GLY A 133 6.62 3.87 -11.64
C GLY A 133 7.70 3.58 -12.70
N ASP A 134 8.93 4.00 -12.43
CA ASP A 134 10.07 3.85 -13.35
C ASP A 134 10.73 2.47 -13.23
N VAL A 135 11.18 2.10 -12.02
CA VAL A 135 11.88 0.83 -11.77
C VAL A 135 10.87 -0.30 -11.58
N TYR A 136 9.86 -0.05 -10.72
CA TYR A 136 8.75 -0.98 -10.54
C TYR A 136 7.52 -0.42 -11.24
N ARG A 137 7.06 -1.13 -12.27
CA ARG A 137 5.94 -0.69 -13.08
C ARG A 137 4.63 -0.65 -12.30
N ASN A 138 4.36 -1.61 -11.42
CA ASN A 138 3.05 -1.73 -10.79
C ASN A 138 3.03 -1.02 -9.42
N GLN A 139 2.43 0.18 -9.36
CA GLN A 139 2.48 1.03 -8.15
C GLN A 139 1.13 1.18 -7.45
N ALA A 140 0.05 1.21 -8.21
CA ALA A 140 -1.31 1.14 -7.68
C ALA A 140 -2.16 0.23 -8.53
N ILE A 141 -2.92 -0.66 -7.91
CA ILE A 141 -3.81 -1.62 -8.57
C ILE A 141 -5.19 -1.63 -7.92
N ARG A 142 -6.19 -2.03 -8.69
CA ARG A 142 -7.54 -2.34 -8.21
C ARG A 142 -7.93 -3.73 -8.68
N TYR A 143 -8.49 -4.54 -7.79
CA TYR A 143 -9.10 -5.82 -8.11
C TYR A 143 -10.59 -5.78 -7.79
N GLY A 144 -11.42 -6.17 -8.76
CA GLY A 144 -12.87 -6.06 -8.65
C GLY A 144 -13.33 -4.63 -8.30
N ASP A 145 -14.39 -4.53 -7.50
CA ASP A 145 -14.95 -3.23 -7.14
C ASP A 145 -14.25 -2.60 -5.94
N ASN A 146 -13.85 -3.40 -4.96
CA ASN A 146 -13.55 -2.89 -3.61
C ASN A 146 -12.16 -3.24 -3.06
N ALA A 147 -11.28 -3.91 -3.83
CA ALA A 147 -9.92 -4.22 -3.38
C ALA A 147 -8.86 -3.36 -4.06
N TRP A 148 -8.03 -2.71 -3.25
CA TRP A 148 -7.05 -1.72 -3.69
C TRP A 148 -5.67 -2.07 -3.13
N GLY A 149 -4.64 -1.95 -3.96
CA GLY A 149 -3.25 -2.16 -3.57
C GLY A 149 -2.39 -0.96 -3.94
N LEU A 150 -1.65 -0.41 -2.98
CA LEU A 150 -0.66 0.65 -3.17
C LEU A 150 0.73 0.14 -2.77
N GLN A 151 1.69 0.16 -3.68
CA GLN A 151 3.07 -0.25 -3.37
C GLN A 151 3.83 0.83 -2.58
N PHE A 152 3.40 2.09 -2.72
CA PHE A 152 3.99 3.26 -2.05
C PHE A 152 3.25 3.62 -0.77
N HIS A 153 3.90 4.47 0.04
CA HIS A 153 3.39 4.98 1.30
C HIS A 153 2.91 6.42 1.16
N ALA A 154 1.62 6.63 1.36
CA ALA A 154 1.01 7.96 1.45
C ALA A 154 0.66 8.34 2.91
N GLU A 155 0.76 7.38 3.82
CA GLU A 155 0.32 7.45 5.21
C GLU A 155 1.39 7.93 6.19
N LEU A 156 2.64 8.15 5.73
CA LEU A 156 3.77 8.41 6.62
C LEU A 156 3.65 9.74 7.36
N THR A 157 3.66 9.67 8.68
CA THR A 157 3.87 10.84 9.54
C THR A 157 5.34 11.25 9.57
N ARG A 158 5.61 12.50 9.96
CA ARG A 158 7.00 12.98 10.14
C ARG A 158 7.79 12.10 11.10
N ALA A 159 7.18 11.68 12.20
CA ALA A 159 7.80 10.81 13.19
C ALA A 159 8.15 9.43 12.61
N MET A 160 7.24 8.84 11.81
CA MET A 160 7.51 7.57 11.12
C MET A 160 8.68 7.70 10.15
N MET A 161 8.70 8.76 9.33
CA MET A 161 9.78 9.00 8.38
C MET A 161 11.12 9.18 9.08
N GLN A 162 11.20 9.96 10.16
CA GLN A 162 12.42 10.11 10.95
C GLN A 162 12.91 8.75 11.48
N ARG A 163 12.00 7.94 12.03
CA ARG A 163 12.32 6.60 12.51
C ARG A 163 12.86 5.71 11.38
N TRP A 164 12.27 5.78 10.20
CA TRP A 164 12.72 4.99 9.04
C TRP A 164 14.07 5.45 8.51
N VAL A 165 14.34 6.76 8.51
CA VAL A 165 15.64 7.29 8.09
C VAL A 165 16.76 6.79 9.01
N VAL A 166 16.51 6.73 10.32
CA VAL A 166 17.50 6.28 11.30
C VAL A 166 17.72 4.77 11.21
N HIS A 167 16.66 3.95 11.31
CA HIS A 167 16.82 2.49 11.34
C HIS A 167 17.09 1.88 9.96
N GLY A 168 16.69 2.57 8.89
CA GLY A 168 16.86 2.17 7.51
C GLY A 168 18.17 2.62 6.88
N ALA A 169 19.04 3.35 7.59
CA ALA A 169 20.23 3.98 7.01
C ALA A 169 21.15 3.02 6.25
N HIS A 170 21.27 1.78 6.72
CA HIS A 170 22.03 0.71 6.06
C HIS A 170 21.51 0.33 4.66
N ARG A 171 20.28 0.74 4.30
CA ARG A 171 19.66 0.46 2.99
C ARG A 171 19.92 1.54 1.96
N PHE A 172 20.45 2.70 2.35
CA PHE A 172 20.71 3.83 1.45
C PHE A 172 21.91 3.61 0.52
N ILE A 173 22.68 2.54 0.76
CA ILE A 173 23.75 2.09 -0.15
C ILE A 173 23.23 1.17 -1.26
N MET A 174 21.95 0.76 -1.21
CA MET A 174 21.37 -0.14 -2.21
C MET A 174 21.19 0.59 -3.55
N PRO A 175 21.28 -0.11 -4.69
CA PRO A 175 21.09 0.51 -6.00
C PRO A 175 19.73 1.20 -6.10
N ASN A 176 19.72 2.43 -6.63
CA ASN A 176 18.55 3.30 -6.76
C ASN A 176 17.96 3.87 -5.44
N ALA A 177 18.48 3.53 -4.25
CA ALA A 177 18.05 4.14 -2.99
C ALA A 177 18.51 5.61 -2.86
N GLN A 178 17.74 6.42 -2.15
CA GLN A 178 18.09 7.81 -1.83
C GLN A 178 18.83 7.92 -0.49
N GLN A 179 19.56 9.02 -0.30
CA GLN A 179 20.27 9.29 0.96
C GLN A 179 19.33 9.90 1.99
N GLY A 180 19.58 9.64 3.28
CA GLY A 180 18.69 10.06 4.38
C GLY A 180 18.23 11.53 4.35
N ARG A 181 19.08 12.46 3.89
CA ARG A 181 18.72 13.88 3.71
C ARG A 181 17.63 14.10 2.67
N ASP A 182 17.65 13.35 1.58
CA ASP A 182 16.72 13.48 0.44
C ASP A 182 15.30 13.06 0.86
N HIS A 183 15.17 12.13 1.79
CA HIS A 183 13.88 11.75 2.39
C HIS A 183 13.23 12.92 3.12
N LEU A 184 14.01 13.62 3.95
CA LEU A 184 13.51 14.73 4.77
C LEU A 184 13.23 15.98 3.92
N GLU A 185 14.12 16.29 2.97
CA GLU A 185 13.93 17.39 2.03
C GLU A 185 12.72 17.15 1.12
N GLY A 186 12.61 15.96 0.52
CA GLY A 186 11.48 15.58 -0.31
C GLY A 186 10.15 15.65 0.44
N ARG A 187 10.13 15.36 1.75
CA ARG A 187 8.91 15.52 2.56
C ARG A 187 8.41 16.97 2.56
N MET A 188 9.30 17.95 2.64
CA MET A 188 8.90 19.36 2.65
C MET A 188 8.23 19.78 1.33
N ILE A 189 8.51 19.06 0.24
CA ILE A 189 8.01 19.38 -1.10
C ILE A 189 6.77 18.53 -1.45
N PHE A 190 6.80 17.24 -1.16
CA PHE A 190 5.87 16.26 -1.73
C PHE A 190 4.81 15.72 -0.75
N ASP A 191 4.98 15.91 0.57
CA ASP A 191 4.10 15.33 1.59
C ASP A 191 2.68 15.93 1.56
N ALA A 192 2.57 17.25 1.39
CA ALA A 192 1.27 17.92 1.35
C ALA A 192 0.35 17.44 0.21
N PRO A 193 0.79 17.44 -1.08
CA PRO A 193 -0.05 16.93 -2.17
C PRO A 193 -0.33 15.43 -2.03
N LEU A 194 0.63 14.63 -1.56
CA LEU A 194 0.43 13.20 -1.32
C LEU A 194 -0.62 12.93 -0.24
N LYS A 195 -0.57 13.70 0.86
CA LYS A 195 -1.53 13.61 1.96
C LYS A 195 -2.94 14.05 1.53
N ALA A 196 -3.05 15.10 0.72
CA ALA A 196 -4.33 15.53 0.15
C ALA A 196 -4.93 14.42 -0.74
N TRP A 197 -4.11 13.85 -1.62
CA TRP A 197 -4.51 12.71 -2.44
C TRP A 197 -4.97 11.51 -1.60
N LEU A 198 -4.23 11.14 -0.54
CA LEU A 198 -4.63 10.03 0.34
C LEU A 198 -5.99 10.28 0.97
N SER A 199 -6.28 11.50 1.42
CA SER A 199 -7.58 11.83 2.00
C SER A 199 -8.72 11.59 1.02
N GLU A 200 -8.58 12.03 -0.24
CA GLU A 200 -9.56 11.80 -1.30
C GLU A 200 -9.66 10.32 -1.71
N PHE A 201 -8.52 9.63 -1.75
CA PHE A 201 -8.46 8.20 -2.06
C PHE A 201 -9.20 7.38 -1.00
N LEU A 202 -9.05 7.72 0.29
CA LEU A 202 -9.82 7.07 1.35
C LEU A 202 -11.33 7.33 1.24
N ASP A 203 -11.75 8.48 0.72
CA ASP A 203 -13.18 8.73 0.44
C ASP A 203 -13.69 7.85 -0.71
N LEU A 204 -12.87 7.67 -1.75
CA LEU A 204 -13.18 6.73 -2.84
C LEU A 204 -13.34 5.30 -2.32
N VAL A 205 -12.43 4.84 -1.45
CA VAL A 205 -12.39 3.46 -0.98
C VAL A 205 -13.48 3.17 0.07
N PHE A 206 -13.63 4.03 1.09
CA PHE A 206 -14.46 3.70 2.27
C PHE A 206 -15.75 4.50 2.37
N VAL A 207 -15.82 5.72 1.82
CA VAL A 207 -17.01 6.57 1.96
C VAL A 207 -18.00 6.31 0.82
N LYS A 208 -17.54 6.33 -0.43
CA LYS A 208 -18.41 6.08 -1.59
C LYS A 208 -18.93 4.64 -1.65
N ALA A 209 -18.16 3.67 -1.18
CA ALA A 209 -18.59 2.28 -1.11
C ALA A 209 -19.81 2.06 -0.19
N ASN A 210 -19.97 2.88 0.86
CA ASN A 210 -21.07 2.76 1.81
C ASN A 210 -22.38 3.41 1.36
N HIS A 211 -22.42 4.10 0.20
CA HIS A 211 -23.64 4.75 -0.30
C HIS A 211 -24.51 3.82 -1.17
N PHE A 212 -24.11 2.57 -1.35
CA PHE A 212 -24.84 1.55 -2.11
C PHE A 212 -25.27 0.33 -1.27
N ALA A 213 -25.19 0.44 0.07
CA ALA A 213 -25.66 -0.58 1.00
C ALA A 213 -27.01 -0.18 1.63
#